data_AF-A0A9Q8IMV2-F1
#
_entry.id   AF-A0A9Q8IMV2-F1
#
_cell.length_a   1.000
_cell.length_b   1.000
_cell.length_c   1.000
_cell.angle_alpha   90.00
_cell.angle_beta   90.00
_cell.angle_gamma   90.00
#
_symmetry.space_group_name_H-M   'P 1'
#
loop_
_entity.id
_entity.type
_entity.pdbx_description
1 polymer ?
#
loop_
_entity_poly.entity_id
_entity_poly.type
_entity_poly.pdbx_seq_one_letter_code
_entity_poly.pdbx_strand_id
1 'polypeptide(L)'
;MFKTIFNYIGIIIWGFFALITIFYFNETIQVNSSTTAMGQSALSFKMVYSYWDYYFIFSLLILLPYVVHQIPILYKKHVSKIDTYKDRAMKLHNQDLNQNHTNRVWSVSGSHMNNPYNYSFSSTQSYGDLSGSLLNLFQKYLVNIIVIIFAPIFITFIIFRKFVK
;
A
#
# COMPACT_ATOMS: atom_id res chain seq x y z
N MET A 1 -18.09 -13.57 -1.56
CA MET A 1 -18.38 -12.90 -2.85
C MET A 1 -18.40 -11.37 -2.74
N PHE A 2 -19.13 -10.77 -1.79
CA PHE A 2 -19.16 -9.30 -1.63
C PHE A 2 -17.79 -8.67 -1.32
N LYS A 3 -17.01 -9.25 -0.39
CA LYS A 3 -15.69 -8.71 0.00
C LYS A 3 -14.69 -8.63 -1.17
N THR A 4 -14.72 -9.59 -2.09
CA THR A 4 -13.85 -9.61 -3.28
C THR A 4 -14.28 -8.57 -4.32
N ILE A 5 -15.59 -8.36 -4.48
CA ILE A 5 -16.15 -7.33 -5.37
C ILE A 5 -15.82 -5.93 -4.85
N PHE A 6 -16.01 -5.67 -3.55
CA PHE A 6 -15.65 -4.39 -2.93
C PHE A 6 -14.17 -4.07 -3.06
N ASN A 7 -13.29 -5.08 -2.86
CA ASN A 7 -11.86 -4.90 -3.08
C ASN A 7 -11.53 -4.57 -4.54
N TYR A 8 -12.21 -5.21 -5.50
CA TYR A 8 -12.01 -4.98 -6.92
C TYR A 8 -12.42 -3.55 -7.32
N ILE A 9 -13.59 -3.11 -6.88
CA ILE A 9 -14.09 -1.73 -7.08
C ILE A 9 -13.13 -0.73 -6.44
N GLY A 10 -12.65 -1.01 -5.22
CA GLY A 10 -11.67 -0.17 -4.55
C GLY A 10 -10.39 0.02 -5.36
N ILE A 11 -9.86 -1.05 -5.96
CA ILE A 11 -8.67 -0.97 -6.83
C ILE A 11 -8.94 -0.10 -8.06
N ILE A 12 -10.11 -0.23 -8.68
CA ILE A 12 -10.49 0.60 -9.83
C ILE A 12 -10.57 2.08 -9.45
N ILE A 13 -11.18 2.40 -8.31
CA ILE A 13 -11.28 3.80 -7.82
C ILE A 13 -9.89 4.39 -7.61
N TRP A 14 -8.98 3.65 -6.97
CA TRP A 14 -7.60 4.09 -6.78
C TRP A 14 -6.84 4.22 -8.09
N GLY A 15 -7.07 3.29 -9.04
CA GLY A 15 -6.52 3.37 -10.39
C GLY A 15 -6.99 4.59 -11.16
N PHE A 16 -8.28 4.94 -11.05
CA PHE A 16 -8.87 6.14 -11.64
C PHE A 16 -8.26 7.43 -11.06
N PHE A 17 -8.07 7.48 -9.74
CA PHE A 17 -7.43 8.64 -9.10
C PHE A 17 -5.97 8.81 -9.56
N ALA A 18 -5.21 7.71 -9.66
CA ALA A 18 -3.85 7.72 -10.20
C ALA A 18 -3.80 8.13 -11.68
N LEU A 19 -4.83 7.82 -12.44
CA LEU A 19 -4.92 8.15 -13.86
C LEU A 19 -5.19 9.65 -14.05
N ILE A 20 -6.04 10.25 -13.21
CA ILE A 20 -6.25 11.72 -13.19
C ILE A 20 -4.93 12.44 -12.90
N THR A 21 -4.14 11.97 -11.93
CA THR A 21 -2.86 12.62 -11.61
C THR A 21 -1.86 12.49 -12.76
N ILE A 22 -1.75 11.32 -13.39
CA ILE A 22 -0.90 11.13 -14.58
C ILE A 22 -1.33 12.05 -15.72
N PHE A 23 -2.63 12.15 -16.00
CA PHE A 23 -3.15 13.00 -17.07
C PHE A 23 -2.99 14.49 -16.82
N TYR A 24 -2.98 14.89 -15.54
CA TYR A 24 -2.62 16.24 -15.16
C TYR A 24 -1.13 16.52 -15.41
N PHE A 25 -0.24 15.59 -15.03
CA PHE A 25 1.21 15.74 -15.23
C PHE A 25 1.65 15.66 -16.69
N ASN A 26 0.98 14.84 -17.51
CA ASN A 26 1.27 14.70 -18.94
C ASN A 26 0.64 15.82 -19.80
N GLU A 27 0.04 16.84 -19.19
CA GLU A 27 -0.72 17.90 -19.87
C GLU A 27 -1.85 17.36 -20.76
N THR A 28 -2.28 16.11 -20.55
CA THR A 28 -3.42 15.49 -21.24
C THR A 28 -4.69 16.26 -20.90
N ILE A 29 -4.84 16.70 -19.65
CA ILE A 29 -5.92 17.57 -19.19
C ILE A 29 -5.40 19.00 -19.13
N GLN A 30 -5.77 19.82 -20.11
CA GLN A 30 -5.46 21.25 -20.12
C GLN A 30 -6.66 22.02 -19.57
N VAL A 31 -6.43 22.69 -18.44
CA VAL A 31 -7.42 23.57 -17.80
C VAL A 31 -7.08 25.00 -18.17
N ASN A 32 -7.80 25.55 -19.15
CA ASN A 32 -7.61 26.92 -19.60
C ASN A 32 -8.72 27.79 -19.02
N SER A 33 -8.33 28.80 -18.24
CA SER A 33 -9.24 29.86 -17.81
C SER A 33 -9.08 31.06 -18.73
N SER A 34 -10.14 31.42 -19.45
CA SER A 34 -10.17 32.67 -20.22
C SER A 34 -11.13 33.65 -19.57
N THR A 35 -10.64 34.84 -19.26
CA THR A 35 -11.48 35.98 -18.85
C THR A 35 -11.87 36.76 -20.10
N THR A 36 -13.18 36.87 -20.35
CA THR A 36 -13.68 37.77 -21.40
C THR A 36 -13.52 39.23 -20.95
N ALA A 37 -13.48 40.17 -21.89
CA ALA A 37 -13.38 41.60 -21.60
C ALA A 37 -14.52 42.15 -20.72
N MET A 38 -15.60 41.37 -20.53
CA MET A 38 -16.74 41.67 -19.66
C MET A 38 -16.64 41.04 -18.26
N GLY A 39 -15.48 40.48 -17.87
CA GLY A 39 -15.24 39.93 -16.54
C GLY A 39 -15.87 38.56 -16.27
N GLN A 40 -16.39 37.87 -17.29
CA GLN A 40 -16.85 36.49 -17.16
C GLN A 40 -15.68 35.53 -17.33
N SER A 41 -15.41 34.74 -16.28
CA SER A 41 -14.45 33.63 -16.32
C SER A 41 -15.10 32.41 -16.94
N ALA A 42 -14.61 31.99 -18.12
CA ALA A 42 -14.95 30.70 -18.71
C ALA A 42 -13.82 29.71 -18.45
N LEU A 43 -14.18 28.53 -17.96
CA LEU A 43 -13.26 27.43 -17.70
C LEU A 43 -13.45 26.41 -18.82
N SER A 44 -12.40 26.21 -19.61
CA SER A 44 -12.42 25.27 -20.73
C SER A 44 -11.52 24.07 -20.42
N PHE A 45 -12.04 22.88 -20.71
CA PHE A 45 -11.32 21.63 -20.60
C PHE A 45 -10.98 21.14 -21.99
N LYS A 46 -9.70 20.93 -22.27
CA LYS A 46 -9.24 20.28 -23.49
C LYS A 46 -8.52 19.01 -23.11
N MET A 47 -8.97 17.88 -23.67
CA MET A 47 -8.28 16.60 -23.52
C MET A 47 -7.55 16.25 -24.81
N VAL A 48 -6.23 16.13 -24.74
CA VAL A 48 -5.38 15.74 -25.88
C VAL A 48 -4.67 14.45 -25.51
N TYR A 49 -5.12 13.33 -26.09
CA TYR A 49 -4.60 12.02 -25.76
C TYR A 49 -3.38 11.66 -26.61
N SER A 50 -2.33 11.19 -25.94
CA SER A 50 -1.19 10.54 -26.54
C SER A 50 -1.39 9.03 -26.61
N TYR A 51 -0.61 8.33 -27.44
CA TYR A 51 -0.62 6.86 -27.50
C TYR A 51 -0.34 6.23 -26.12
N TRP A 52 0.57 6.84 -25.34
CA TRP A 52 0.92 6.39 -24.00
C TRP A 52 -0.24 6.47 -23.00
N ASP A 53 -1.18 7.39 -23.18
CA ASP A 53 -2.32 7.53 -22.27
C ASP A 53 -3.25 6.31 -22.35
N TYR A 54 -3.44 5.74 -23.54
CA TYR A 54 -4.19 4.50 -23.72
C TYR A 54 -3.52 3.32 -23.02
N TYR A 55 -2.19 3.26 -23.04
CA TYR A 55 -1.44 2.24 -22.31
C TYR A 55 -1.67 2.34 -20.80
N PHE A 56 -1.64 3.55 -20.24
CA PHE A 56 -1.89 3.77 -18.81
C PHE A 56 -3.35 3.50 -18.44
N ILE A 57 -4.32 3.91 -19.27
CA ILE A 57 -5.74 3.58 -19.07
C ILE A 57 -5.93 2.07 -18.96
N PHE A 58 -5.42 1.33 -19.95
CA PHE A 58 -5.56 -0.12 -19.98
C PHE A 58 -4.86 -0.77 -18.78
N SER A 59 -3.64 -0.34 -18.49
CA SER A 59 -2.82 -0.94 -17.43
C SER A 59 -3.42 -0.69 -16.03
N LEU A 60 -3.90 0.52 -15.74
CA LEU A 60 -4.43 0.90 -14.42
C LEU A 60 -5.86 0.39 -14.18
N LEU A 61 -6.75 0.50 -15.17
CA LEU A 61 -8.17 0.18 -14.98
C LEU A 61 -8.51 -1.29 -15.24
N ILE A 62 -7.78 -1.96 -16.13
CA ILE A 62 -8.12 -3.31 -16.57
C ILE A 62 -7.07 -4.31 -16.08
N LEU A 63 -5.80 -4.10 -16.44
CA LEU A 63 -4.77 -5.10 -16.17
C LEU A 63 -4.50 -5.27 -14.67
N LEU A 64 -4.25 -4.18 -13.96
CA LEU A 64 -3.86 -4.22 -12.55
C LEU A 64 -4.91 -4.93 -11.67
N PRO A 65 -6.21 -4.58 -11.70
CA PRO A 65 -7.20 -5.30 -10.92
C PRO A 65 -7.34 -6.77 -11.35
N TYR A 66 -7.13 -7.07 -12.64
CA TYR A 66 -7.13 -8.44 -13.14
C TYR A 66 -5.93 -9.27 -12.63
N VAL A 67 -4.71 -8.71 -12.64
CA VAL A 67 -3.49 -9.35 -12.13
C VAL A 67 -3.59 -9.60 -10.63
N VAL A 68 -4.07 -8.62 -9.86
CA VAL A 68 -4.32 -8.79 -8.41
C VAL A 68 -5.25 -9.97 -8.13
N HIS A 69 -6.26 -10.17 -8.98
CA HIS A 69 -7.21 -11.27 -8.83
C HIS A 69 -6.63 -12.64 -9.24
N GLN A 70 -5.89 -12.71 -10.35
CA GLN A 70 -5.37 -13.97 -10.89
C GLN A 70 -4.10 -14.47 -10.18
N ILE A 71 -3.33 -13.56 -9.60
CA ILE A 71 -2.04 -13.84 -8.96
C ILE A 71 -1.99 -13.19 -7.56
N PRO A 72 -2.84 -13.62 -6.62
CA PRO A 72 -2.92 -13.00 -5.29
C PRO A 72 -1.64 -13.15 -4.47
N ILE A 73 -0.78 -14.11 -4.82
CA ILE A 73 0.49 -14.35 -4.14
C ILE A 73 1.45 -13.16 -4.25
N LEU A 74 1.38 -12.38 -5.34
CA LEU A 74 2.20 -11.16 -5.53
C LEU A 74 1.82 -10.03 -4.55
N TYR A 75 0.58 -10.05 -4.05
CA TYR A 75 0.02 -8.99 -3.20
C TYR A 75 -0.22 -9.44 -1.75
N LYS A 76 0.26 -10.64 -1.40
CA LYS A 76 0.13 -11.19 -0.05
C LYS A 76 0.91 -10.31 0.92
N LYS A 77 0.27 -9.95 2.04
CA LYS A 77 0.94 -9.22 3.12
C LYS A 77 2.08 -10.09 3.67
N HIS A 78 3.31 -9.62 3.52
CA HIS A 78 4.43 -10.17 4.25
C HIS A 78 4.40 -9.58 5.66
N VAL A 79 4.20 -10.43 6.66
CA VAL A 79 4.20 -10.03 8.07
C VAL A 79 5.66 -9.97 8.53
N SER A 80 6.42 -9.00 8.02
CA SER A 80 7.66 -8.60 8.67
C SER A 80 7.28 -7.63 9.78
N LYS A 81 7.08 -8.13 10.99
CA LYS A 81 7.02 -7.24 12.15
C LYS A 81 8.42 -6.63 12.26
N ILE A 82 8.52 -5.33 12.03
CA ILE A 82 9.80 -4.62 12.11
C ILE A 82 10.01 -4.34 13.59
N ASP A 83 10.84 -5.14 14.23
CA ASP A 83 11.23 -4.89 15.62
C ASP A 83 12.12 -3.65 15.65
N THR A 84 11.59 -2.55 16.19
CA THR A 84 12.38 -1.33 16.37
C THR A 84 13.38 -1.49 17.49
N TYR A 85 14.35 -0.59 17.56
CA TYR A 85 15.29 -0.55 18.68
C TYR A 85 14.58 -0.46 20.04
N LYS A 86 13.51 0.35 20.13
CA LYS A 86 12.69 0.47 21.34
C LYS A 86 11.96 -0.83 21.68
N ASP A 87 11.39 -1.52 20.69
CA ASP A 87 10.76 -2.83 20.91
C ASP A 87 11.76 -3.85 21.44
N ARG A 88 12.96 -3.87 20.86
CA ARG A 88 14.04 -4.76 21.28
C ARG A 88 14.52 -4.44 22.69
N ALA A 89 14.71 -3.16 23.02
CA ALA A 89 15.11 -2.71 24.34
C ALA A 89 14.05 -3.05 25.40
N MET A 90 12.77 -2.83 25.11
CA MET A 90 11.66 -3.21 26.01
C MET A 90 11.57 -4.72 26.19
N LYS A 91 11.78 -5.50 25.12
CA LYS A 91 11.82 -6.96 25.20
C LYS A 91 12.95 -7.45 26.09
N LEU A 92 14.14 -6.88 25.96
CA LEU A 92 15.30 -7.19 26.81
C LEU A 92 15.04 -6.79 28.26
N HIS A 93 14.53 -5.59 28.50
CA HIS A 93 14.17 -5.13 29.85
C HIS A 93 13.15 -6.07 30.52
N ASN A 94 12.12 -6.51 29.79
CA ASN A 94 11.16 -7.49 30.30
C ASN A 94 11.79 -8.86 30.54
N GLN A 95 12.78 -9.27 29.73
CA GLN A 95 13.54 -10.50 29.96
C GLN A 95 14.39 -10.39 31.23
N ASP A 96 15.08 -9.28 31.44
CA ASP A 96 15.90 -9.04 32.64
C ASP A 96 15.03 -9.01 33.91
N LEU A 97 13.87 -8.36 33.87
CA LEU A 97 12.90 -8.36 34.96
C LEU A 97 12.41 -9.77 35.30
N ASN A 98 12.15 -10.61 34.27
CA ASN A 98 11.72 -11.99 34.47
C ASN A 98 12.86 -12.92 34.94
N GLN A 99 14.12 -12.56 34.67
CA GLN A 99 15.30 -13.31 35.11
C GLN A 99 15.76 -12.93 36.52
N ASN A 100 15.40 -11.75 37.01
CA ASN A 100 15.72 -11.33 38.37
C ASN A 100 14.90 -12.13 39.39
N HIS A 101 15.58 -13.05 40.08
CA HIS A 101 15.01 -13.81 41.18
C HIS A 101 14.81 -12.92 42.42
N THR A 102 13.57 -12.77 42.88
CA THR A 102 13.32 -12.27 44.24
C THR A 102 13.63 -13.40 45.23
N ASN A 103 14.66 -13.24 46.07
CA ASN A 103 15.02 -14.19 47.14
C ASN A 103 15.35 -15.64 46.71
N ARG A 104 16.02 -15.85 45.56
CA ARG A 104 16.43 -17.18 45.06
C ARG A 104 15.28 -18.17 44.80
N VAL A 105 14.04 -17.70 44.82
CA VAL A 105 12.84 -18.48 44.50
C VAL A 105 12.19 -17.86 43.27
N TRP A 106 11.72 -18.69 42.35
CA TRP A 106 10.97 -18.25 41.18
C TRP A 106 9.59 -17.77 41.65
N SER A 107 9.44 -16.47 41.96
CA SER A 107 8.17 -15.92 42.46
C SER A 107 7.34 -15.37 41.30
N VAL A 108 6.12 -15.91 41.13
CA VAL A 108 5.12 -15.42 40.16
C VAL A 108 4.62 -14.00 40.51
N SER A 109 5.03 -13.48 41.67
CA SER A 109 4.76 -12.10 42.11
C SER A 109 5.78 -11.08 41.58
N GLY A 110 6.99 -11.52 41.20
CA GLY A 110 8.04 -10.67 40.61
C GLY A 110 7.90 -10.51 39.11
N SER A 111 7.16 -11.42 38.45
CA SER A 111 6.55 -11.16 37.16
C SER A 111 5.44 -10.13 37.37
N HIS A 112 5.79 -8.85 37.48
CA HIS A 112 4.90 -7.78 37.07
C HIS A 112 4.67 -7.93 35.57
N MET A 113 3.79 -8.90 35.28
CA MET A 113 2.92 -9.05 34.13
C MET A 113 3.03 -7.85 33.21
N ASN A 114 3.79 -8.04 32.13
CA ASN A 114 3.38 -7.77 30.76
C ASN A 114 2.17 -6.83 30.65
N ASN A 115 2.31 -5.59 31.13
CA ASN A 115 1.22 -4.63 31.14
C ASN A 115 0.90 -4.39 29.66
N PRO A 116 -0.30 -4.73 29.16
CA PRO A 116 -0.61 -4.59 27.74
C PRO A 116 -0.51 -3.14 27.28
N TYR A 117 -0.57 -2.18 28.21
CA TYR A 117 -0.43 -0.76 27.96
C TYR A 117 1.01 -0.24 28.07
N ASN A 118 2.00 -1.07 28.46
CA ASN A 118 3.40 -0.65 28.52
C ASN A 118 3.96 -0.29 27.14
N TYR A 119 3.34 -0.70 26.03
CA TYR A 119 3.73 -0.28 24.67
C TYR A 119 2.94 0.95 24.18
N SER A 120 1.99 1.44 24.98
CA SER A 120 1.08 2.55 24.63
C SER A 120 1.49 3.89 25.24
N PHE A 121 2.46 3.93 26.16
CA PHE A 121 2.99 5.17 26.73
C PHE A 121 3.98 5.84 25.76
N SER A 122 4.03 7.17 25.74
CA SER A 122 4.90 7.93 24.82
C SER A 122 6.39 7.61 24.96
N SER A 123 6.83 7.19 26.16
CA SER A 123 8.22 6.80 26.45
C SER A 123 8.61 5.45 25.82
N THR A 124 7.65 4.54 25.67
CA THR A 124 7.84 3.15 25.25
C THR A 124 7.18 2.82 23.90
N GLN A 125 6.40 3.76 23.36
CA GLN A 125 5.76 3.65 22.05
C GLN A 125 6.82 3.48 20.96
N SER A 126 6.62 2.44 20.15
CA SER A 126 7.47 2.12 19.02
C SER A 126 6.74 2.34 17.70
N TYR A 127 7.51 2.57 16.64
CA TYR A 127 6.98 2.74 15.29
C TYR A 127 7.03 1.43 14.48
N GLY A 128 7.17 0.26 15.13
CA GLY A 128 7.34 -1.02 14.44
C GLY A 128 6.15 -1.38 13.55
N ASP A 129 4.94 -1.16 14.06
CA ASP A 129 3.71 -1.43 13.32
C ASP A 129 3.49 -0.44 12.15
N LEU A 130 3.79 0.84 12.36
CA LEU A 130 3.72 1.86 11.31
C LEU A 130 4.73 1.56 10.20
N SER A 131 5.97 1.23 10.58
CA SER A 131 7.06 0.92 9.66
C SER A 131 6.75 -0.35 8.86
N GLY A 132 6.22 -1.40 9.52
CA GLY A 132 5.79 -2.63 8.84
C GLY A 132 4.63 -2.39 7.88
N SER A 133 3.69 -1.51 8.24
CA SER A 133 2.59 -1.11 7.34
C SER A 133 3.11 -0.35 6.12
N LEU A 134 4.02 0.61 6.32
CA LEU A 134 4.63 1.41 5.25
C LEU A 134 5.45 0.54 4.30
N LEU A 135 6.25 -0.40 4.83
CA LEU A 135 7.03 -1.33 4.02
C LEU A 135 6.12 -2.22 3.16
N ASN A 136 5.03 -2.73 3.72
CA ASN A 136 4.05 -3.51 2.98
C ASN A 136 3.32 -2.68 1.90
N LEU A 137 3.04 -1.40 2.17
CA LEU A 137 2.51 -0.48 1.15
C LEU A 137 3.52 -0.25 0.03
N PHE A 138 4.78 0.02 0.37
CA PHE A 138 5.86 0.22 -0.59
C PHE A 138 6.09 -1.00 -1.47
N GLN A 139 6.11 -2.20 -0.90
CA GLN A 139 6.25 -3.44 -1.65
C GLN A 139 5.11 -3.61 -2.67
N LYS A 140 3.85 -3.35 -2.27
CA LYS A 140 2.71 -3.41 -3.20
C LYS A 140 2.82 -2.37 -4.30
N TYR A 141 3.29 -1.17 -3.98
CA TYR A 141 3.50 -0.11 -4.96
C TYR A 141 4.58 -0.49 -5.97
N LEU A 142 5.71 -1.07 -5.53
CA LEU A 142 6.75 -1.59 -6.42
C LEU A 142 6.22 -2.70 -7.34
N VAL A 143 5.44 -3.65 -6.80
CA VAL A 143 4.80 -4.69 -7.61
C VAL A 143 3.89 -4.07 -8.68
N ASN A 144 3.10 -3.04 -8.33
CA ASN A 144 2.27 -2.33 -9.31
C ASN A 144 3.09 -1.67 -10.41
N ILE A 145 4.21 -1.00 -10.07
CA ILE A 145 5.11 -0.41 -11.06
C ILE A 145 5.64 -1.49 -12.02
N ILE A 146 6.11 -2.63 -11.48
CA ILE A 146 6.61 -3.74 -12.29
C ILE A 146 5.50 -4.28 -13.21
N VAL A 147 4.28 -4.46 -12.70
CA VAL A 147 3.14 -4.92 -13.50
C VAL A 147 2.79 -3.92 -14.60
N ILE A 148 2.84 -2.62 -14.34
CA ILE A 148 2.56 -1.58 -15.33
C ILE A 148 3.67 -1.51 -16.38
N ILE A 149 4.95 -1.62 -16.01
CA ILE A 149 6.06 -1.59 -16.98
C ILE A 149 6.04 -2.84 -17.87
N PHE A 150 5.76 -4.00 -17.29
CA PHE A 150 5.75 -5.29 -17.99
C PHE A 150 4.34 -5.78 -18.31
N ALA A 151 3.40 -4.86 -18.54
CA ALA A 151 2.00 -5.19 -18.79
C ALA A 151 1.80 -6.25 -19.90
N PRO A 152 2.47 -6.17 -21.07
CA PRO A 152 2.32 -7.18 -22.13
C PRO A 152 2.77 -8.58 -21.70
N ILE A 153 3.83 -8.66 -20.87
CA ILE A 153 4.37 -9.93 -20.36
C ILE A 153 3.37 -10.56 -19.38
N PHE A 154 2.77 -9.77 -18.50
CA PHE A 154 1.75 -10.28 -17.57
C PHE A 154 0.50 -10.79 -18.30
N ILE A 155 0.06 -10.10 -19.36
CA ILE A 155 -1.09 -10.54 -20.18
C ILE A 155 -0.79 -11.88 -20.84
N THR A 156 0.33 -11.97 -21.55
CA THR A 156 0.74 -13.20 -22.26
C THR A 156 0.93 -14.37 -21.29
N PHE A 157 1.54 -14.12 -20.13
CA PHE A 157 1.68 -15.13 -19.07
C PHE A 157 0.32 -15.63 -18.56
N ILE A 158 -0.64 -14.74 -18.29
CA ILE A 158 -1.97 -15.16 -17.82
C ILE A 158 -2.72 -15.94 -18.89
N ILE A 159 -2.64 -15.52 -20.15
CA ILE A 159 -3.26 -16.22 -21.28
C ILE A 159 -2.64 -17.62 -21.43
N PHE A 160 -1.31 -17.72 -21.47
CA PHE A 160 -0.60 -18.99 -21.57
C PHE A 160 -0.96 -19.94 -20.42
N ARG A 161 -1.01 -19.42 -19.19
CA ARG A 161 -1.42 -20.19 -18.00
C ARG A 161 -2.86 -20.72 -18.10
N LYS A 162 -3.75 -20.02 -18.81
CA LYS A 162 -5.13 -20.50 -19.08
C LYS A 162 -5.19 -21.57 -20.17
N PHE A 163 -4.26 -21.57 -21.13
CA PHE A 163 -4.20 -22.55 -22.21
C PHE A 163 -3.45 -23.84 -21.83
N VAL A 164 -2.48 -23.75 -20.92
CA VAL A 164 -1.69 -24.91 -20.44
C VAL A 164 -2.37 -25.64 -19.27
N LYS A 165 -3.43 -25.05 -18.72
CA LYS A 165 -4.37 -25.72 -17.80
C LYS A 165 -5.52 -26.33 -18.56
#